data_AF-A0A644XNN0-F1
#
_entry.id   AF-A0A644XNN0-F1
#
_cell.length_a   1.000
_cell.length_b   1.000
_cell.length_c   1.000
_cell.angle_alpha   90.00
_cell.angle_beta   90.00
_cell.angle_gamma   90.00
#
_symmetry.space_group_name_H-M   'P 1'
#
loop_
_entity.id
_entity.type
_entity.pdbx_description
1 polymer ?
#
loop_
_entity_poly.entity_id
_entity_poly.type
_entity_poly.pdbx_seq_one_letter_code
_entity_poly.pdbx_strand_id
1 'polypeptide(L)'
;MEHEKTYSLKKSLLVSFAVALALTCATYFLSLTLGRFQSILLPDSGASWYYWKLPHPELWASVTMWVFYLAHQVAVWWLIVKLRSQPPVPKGRIGKYNLLLLVVNAVFIVLHLVQTTLFYDALAQFTPVWNSQGSVIVMLVMILILLNNRRGLFFGKKVALPPLGVSLVQKTHGFYIAWAVVYTFWFHPMEGNLGHLLGFLYIFLLLTQLSLARTNWHLNIKWITLLEVFVAFHGAVVAILAKNGMWPMFFFGFMMMFIVTQMYGVIKNRIAIAGIIASYAALVLVTYSGALKTLFTGTPVGWTSIHQITWIPVILYLLVFVLVWLLQGVGLLLKRKQTK
;
A
#
# COMPACT_ATOMS: atom_id res chain seq x y z
N MET A 1 -17.93 18.59 -31.03
CA MET A 1 -17.19 17.87 -29.99
C MET A 1 -17.99 17.95 -28.71
N GLU A 2 -18.61 16.85 -28.30
CA GLU A 2 -19.40 16.81 -27.07
C GLU A 2 -18.47 17.10 -25.87
N HIS A 3 -18.79 18.11 -25.06
CA HIS A 3 -17.99 18.44 -23.89
C HIS A 3 -18.05 17.28 -22.89
N GLU A 4 -16.97 16.52 -22.77
CA GLU A 4 -16.92 15.38 -21.86
C GLU A 4 -17.18 15.86 -20.42
N LYS A 5 -18.17 15.25 -19.75
CA LYS A 5 -18.60 15.64 -18.40
C LYS A 5 -17.45 15.47 -17.40
N THR A 6 -17.14 16.53 -16.65
CA THR A 6 -16.10 16.53 -15.61
C THR A 6 -16.64 16.92 -14.24
N TYR A 7 -15.98 16.44 -13.19
CA TYR A 7 -16.41 16.60 -11.80
C TYR A 7 -15.35 17.34 -10.98
N SER A 8 -15.75 17.93 -9.85
CA SER A 8 -14.83 18.69 -8.98
C SER A 8 -13.93 17.74 -8.20
N LEU A 9 -12.62 17.87 -8.36
CA LEU A 9 -11.63 17.09 -7.62
C LEU A 9 -11.77 17.29 -6.10
N LYS A 10 -11.97 18.54 -5.65
CA LYS A 10 -12.10 18.85 -4.22
C LYS A 10 -13.29 18.12 -3.59
N LYS A 11 -14.45 18.15 -4.26
CA LYS A 11 -15.64 17.43 -3.80
C LYS A 11 -15.41 15.92 -3.80
N SER A 12 -14.85 15.38 -4.87
CA SER A 12 -14.54 13.95 -4.96
C SER A 12 -13.58 13.48 -3.87
N LEU A 13 -12.55 14.26 -3.53
CA LEU A 13 -11.64 13.96 -2.42
C LEU A 13 -12.37 13.97 -1.07
N LEU A 14 -13.14 15.02 -0.78
CA LEU A 14 -13.88 15.12 0.47
C LEU A 14 -14.82 13.92 0.66
N VAL A 15 -15.57 13.57 -0.40
CA VAL A 15 -16.46 12.39 -0.40
C VAL A 15 -15.65 11.12 -0.21
N SER A 16 -14.51 10.95 -0.90
CA SER A 16 -13.69 9.75 -0.77
C SER A 16 -13.14 9.57 0.66
N PHE A 17 -12.70 10.65 1.30
CA PHE A 17 -12.25 10.62 2.69
C PHE A 17 -13.41 10.31 3.65
N ALA A 18 -14.57 10.95 3.47
CA ALA A 18 -15.73 10.70 4.30
C ALA A 18 -16.20 9.23 4.18
N VAL A 19 -16.24 8.70 2.95
CA VAL A 19 -16.58 7.29 2.68
C VAL A 19 -15.53 6.35 3.28
N ALA A 20 -14.24 6.64 3.14
CA ALA A 20 -13.18 5.83 3.74
C ALA A 20 -13.32 5.75 5.26
N LEU A 21 -13.51 6.89 5.93
CA LEU A 21 -13.72 6.93 7.39
C LEU A 21 -15.01 6.21 7.80
N ALA A 22 -16.11 6.45 7.09
CA ALA A 22 -17.39 5.80 7.37
C ALA A 22 -17.30 4.27 7.23
N LEU A 23 -16.63 3.78 6.18
CA LEU A 23 -16.44 2.34 5.95
C LEU A 23 -15.44 1.72 6.93
N THR A 24 -14.41 2.45 7.37
CA THR A 24 -13.54 2.00 8.47
C THR A 24 -14.33 1.90 9.78
N CYS A 25 -15.19 2.87 10.10
CA CYS A 25 -16.08 2.77 11.27
C CYS A 25 -17.08 1.61 11.13
N ALA A 26 -17.68 1.44 9.95
CA ALA A 26 -18.58 0.32 9.68
C ALA A 26 -17.87 -1.04 9.83
N THR A 27 -16.60 -1.13 9.40
CA THR A 27 -15.74 -2.30 9.61
C THR A 27 -15.60 -2.61 11.10
N TYR A 28 -15.29 -1.61 11.92
CA TYR A 28 -15.23 -1.79 13.37
C TYR A 28 -16.56 -2.30 13.96
N PHE A 29 -17.69 -1.66 13.65
CA PHE A 29 -18.98 -2.08 14.22
C PHE A 29 -19.41 -3.47 13.77
N LEU A 30 -19.24 -3.80 12.49
CA LEU A 30 -19.60 -5.13 11.98
C LEU A 30 -18.63 -6.21 12.47
N SER A 31 -17.37 -5.88 12.75
CA SER A 31 -16.42 -6.83 13.33
C SER A 31 -16.88 -7.38 14.69
N LEU A 32 -17.68 -6.62 15.44
CA LEU A 32 -18.24 -7.05 16.73
C LEU A 32 -19.16 -8.26 16.57
N THR A 33 -19.68 -8.50 15.37
CA THR A 33 -20.53 -9.66 15.04
C THR A 33 -19.73 -10.90 14.62
N LEU A 34 -18.41 -10.78 14.45
CA LEU A 34 -17.54 -11.85 13.95
C LEU A 34 -17.11 -12.87 15.03
N GLY A 35 -17.61 -12.76 16.26
CA GLY A 35 -17.24 -13.64 17.38
C GLY A 35 -17.39 -15.15 17.08
N ARG A 36 -18.39 -15.52 16.26
CA ARG A 36 -18.59 -16.91 15.80
C ARG A 36 -17.42 -17.47 14.97
N PHE A 37 -16.69 -16.60 14.28
CA PHE A 37 -15.52 -16.97 13.48
C PHE A 37 -14.23 -16.84 14.29
N GLN A 38 -14.12 -15.76 15.08
CA GLN A 38 -12.94 -15.49 15.90
C GLN A 38 -12.69 -16.60 16.95
N SER A 39 -13.76 -17.19 17.49
CA SER A 39 -13.68 -18.27 18.48
C SER A 39 -13.10 -19.59 17.95
N ILE A 40 -13.03 -19.76 16.63
CA ILE A 40 -12.53 -20.99 15.99
C ILE A 40 -11.24 -20.77 15.20
N LEU A 41 -10.61 -19.59 15.31
CA LEU A 41 -9.34 -19.32 14.63
C LEU A 41 -8.25 -20.28 15.08
N LEU A 42 -7.38 -20.63 14.15
CA LEU A 42 -6.29 -21.54 14.38
C LEU A 42 -5.15 -20.86 15.16
N PRO A 43 -4.45 -21.60 16.03
CA PRO A 43 -3.29 -21.08 16.76
C PRO A 43 -2.15 -20.72 15.80
N ASP A 44 -1.23 -19.88 16.28
CA ASP A 44 -0.02 -19.55 15.52
C ASP A 44 0.81 -20.80 15.21
N SER A 45 1.09 -21.04 13.93
CA SER A 45 1.87 -22.19 13.45
C SER A 45 3.28 -21.82 12.97
N GLY A 46 3.78 -20.62 13.28
CA GLY A 46 5.15 -20.18 13.03
C GLY A 46 5.29 -19.05 12.01
N ALA A 47 6.52 -18.83 11.53
CA ALA A 47 6.93 -17.58 10.87
C ALA A 47 6.17 -17.19 9.58
N SER A 48 5.53 -18.16 8.90
CA SER A 48 4.73 -17.92 7.69
C SER A 48 3.23 -18.02 7.92
N TRP A 49 2.82 -18.25 9.18
CA TRP A 49 1.43 -18.37 9.55
C TRP A 49 0.71 -17.04 9.44
N TYR A 50 -0.52 -17.09 8.94
CA TYR A 50 -1.42 -15.95 8.94
C TYR A 50 -2.59 -16.26 9.86
N TYR A 51 -2.65 -15.54 10.99
CA TYR A 51 -3.56 -15.80 12.11
C TYR A 51 -5.05 -15.81 11.73
N TRP A 52 -5.45 -14.98 10.77
CA TRP A 52 -6.86 -14.75 10.43
C TRP A 52 -7.40 -15.79 9.43
N LYS A 53 -7.12 -17.07 9.70
CA LYS A 53 -7.59 -18.23 8.93
C LYS A 53 -8.56 -19.06 9.77
N LEU A 54 -9.73 -19.33 9.19
CA LEU A 54 -10.64 -20.38 9.65
C LEU A 54 -10.01 -21.78 9.46
N PRO A 55 -10.39 -22.78 10.29
CA PRO A 55 -9.89 -24.16 10.20
C PRO A 55 -10.17 -24.84 8.88
N HIS A 56 -11.36 -24.60 8.31
CA HIS A 56 -11.78 -25.15 7.03
C HIS A 56 -12.36 -24.02 6.17
N PRO A 57 -11.95 -23.90 4.89
CA PRO A 57 -12.54 -22.93 4.00
C PRO A 57 -13.97 -23.36 3.65
N GLU A 58 -14.94 -22.51 3.98
CA GLU A 58 -16.33 -22.70 3.57
C GLU A 58 -16.51 -22.50 2.07
N LEU A 59 -17.37 -23.31 1.44
CA LEU A 59 -17.55 -23.29 -0.02
C LEU A 59 -17.99 -21.92 -0.51
N TRP A 60 -19.03 -21.36 0.11
CA TRP A 60 -19.56 -20.05 -0.27
C TRP A 60 -18.62 -18.90 0.09
N ALA A 61 -17.87 -19.02 1.19
CA ALA A 61 -16.80 -18.07 1.52
C ALA A 61 -15.76 -18.01 0.38
N SER A 62 -15.34 -19.19 -0.08
CA SER A 62 -14.32 -19.35 -1.12
C SER A 62 -14.79 -18.85 -2.48
N VAL A 63 -15.99 -19.26 -2.91
CA VAL A 63 -16.56 -18.88 -4.21
C VAL A 63 -16.81 -17.37 -4.27
N THR A 64 -17.50 -16.82 -3.27
CA THR A 64 -17.84 -15.38 -3.26
C THR A 64 -16.59 -14.51 -3.23
N MET A 65 -15.55 -14.93 -2.50
CA MET A 65 -14.29 -14.21 -2.46
C MET A 65 -13.56 -14.16 -3.78
N TRP A 66 -13.33 -15.30 -4.42
CA TRP A 66 -12.63 -15.33 -5.71
C TRP A 66 -13.43 -14.61 -6.79
N VAL A 67 -14.75 -14.77 -6.81
CA VAL A 67 -15.63 -14.09 -7.77
C VAL A 67 -15.58 -12.57 -7.57
N PHE A 68 -15.73 -12.07 -6.35
CA PHE A 68 -15.70 -10.63 -6.11
C PHE A 68 -14.31 -10.03 -6.26
N TYR A 69 -13.25 -10.73 -5.86
CA TYR A 69 -11.86 -10.34 -6.14
C TYR A 69 -11.62 -10.19 -7.65
N LEU A 70 -11.93 -11.22 -8.44
CA LEU A 70 -11.74 -11.19 -9.89
C LEU A 70 -12.61 -10.13 -10.55
N ALA A 71 -13.87 -9.99 -10.14
CA ALA A 71 -14.76 -8.95 -10.63
C ALA A 71 -14.22 -7.54 -10.34
N HIS A 72 -13.74 -7.31 -9.11
CA HIS A 72 -13.12 -6.04 -8.72
C HIS A 72 -11.86 -5.77 -9.55
N GLN A 73 -10.98 -6.77 -9.68
CA GLN A 73 -9.72 -6.65 -10.41
C GLN A 73 -9.95 -6.35 -11.90
N VAL A 74 -10.84 -7.10 -12.54
CA VAL A 74 -11.17 -6.93 -13.97
C VAL A 74 -11.85 -5.59 -14.21
N ALA A 75 -12.79 -5.19 -13.35
CA ALA A 75 -13.46 -3.89 -13.46
C ALA A 75 -12.45 -2.74 -13.36
N VAL A 76 -11.54 -2.78 -12.39
CA VAL A 76 -10.49 -1.77 -12.21
C VAL A 76 -9.53 -1.73 -13.41
N TRP A 77 -9.06 -2.87 -13.89
CA TRP A 77 -8.18 -2.92 -15.06
C TRP A 77 -8.87 -2.43 -16.34
N TRP A 78 -10.12 -2.82 -16.56
CA TRP A 78 -10.92 -2.33 -17.68
C TRP A 78 -11.07 -0.80 -17.61
N LEU A 79 -11.37 -0.24 -16.44
CA LEU A 79 -11.44 1.20 -16.24
C LEU A 79 -10.10 1.90 -16.44
N ILE A 80 -8.98 1.29 -16.05
CA ILE A 80 -7.64 1.82 -16.34
C ILE A 80 -7.39 1.87 -17.86
N VAL A 81 -7.81 0.86 -18.62
CA VAL A 81 -7.74 0.88 -20.09
C VAL A 81 -8.58 2.03 -20.65
N LYS A 82 -9.82 2.20 -20.20
CA LYS A 82 -10.69 3.32 -20.63
C LYS A 82 -10.14 4.69 -20.24
N LEU A 83 -9.51 4.79 -19.08
CA LEU A 83 -8.86 6.01 -18.61
C LEU A 83 -7.68 6.41 -19.50
N ARG A 84 -6.98 5.46 -20.13
CA ARG A 84 -5.89 5.77 -21.08
C ARG A 84 -6.38 6.51 -22.32
N SER A 85 -7.58 6.17 -22.78
CA SER A 85 -8.25 6.85 -23.91
C SER A 85 -8.96 8.14 -23.54
N GLN A 86 -9.08 8.47 -22.25
CA GLN A 86 -9.75 9.70 -21.80
C GLN A 86 -8.86 10.93 -22.11
N PRO A 87 -9.41 11.99 -22.74
CA PRO A 87 -8.76 13.28 -22.85
C PRO A 87 -8.20 13.80 -21.51
N PRO A 88 -7.13 14.61 -21.54
CA PRO A 88 -6.64 15.28 -20.35
C PRO A 88 -7.73 16.12 -19.68
N VAL A 89 -7.87 15.99 -18.37
CA VAL A 89 -8.83 16.77 -17.59
C VAL A 89 -8.17 18.06 -17.06
N PRO A 90 -8.89 19.19 -17.00
CA PRO A 90 -8.35 20.41 -16.43
C PRO A 90 -7.93 20.24 -14.96
N LYS A 91 -6.97 21.06 -14.50
CA LYS A 91 -6.53 21.07 -13.11
C LYS A 91 -7.71 21.28 -12.16
N GLY A 92 -7.77 20.50 -11.09
CA GLY A 92 -8.87 20.57 -10.12
C GLY A 92 -10.13 19.82 -10.55
N ARG A 93 -10.08 19.06 -11.65
CA ARG A 93 -11.19 18.24 -12.12
C ARG A 93 -10.81 16.77 -12.26
N ILE A 94 -11.83 15.92 -12.26
CA ILE A 94 -11.72 14.49 -12.57
C ILE A 94 -12.67 14.14 -13.72
N GLY A 95 -12.31 13.13 -14.52
CA GLY A 95 -13.15 12.67 -15.63
C GLY A 95 -14.15 11.62 -15.20
N LYS A 96 -14.98 11.17 -16.15
CA LYS A 96 -16.02 10.16 -15.92
C LYS A 96 -15.44 8.83 -15.44
N TYR A 97 -14.32 8.38 -16.00
CA TYR A 97 -13.74 7.09 -15.62
C TYR A 97 -13.03 7.16 -14.26
N ASN A 98 -12.53 8.34 -13.86
CA ASN A 98 -12.03 8.55 -12.50
C ASN A 98 -13.18 8.45 -11.47
N LEU A 99 -14.31 9.09 -11.76
CA LEU A 99 -15.49 8.98 -10.91
C LEU A 99 -16.00 7.54 -10.85
N LEU A 100 -16.06 6.85 -11.98
CA LEU A 100 -16.50 5.46 -12.04
C LEU A 100 -15.54 4.54 -11.26
N LEU A 101 -14.23 4.78 -11.30
CA LEU A 101 -13.26 4.07 -10.43
C LEU A 101 -13.55 4.31 -8.94
N LEU A 102 -13.87 5.55 -8.53
CA LEU A 102 -14.25 5.83 -7.13
C LEU A 102 -15.52 5.05 -6.73
N VAL A 103 -16.54 5.05 -7.58
CA VAL A 103 -17.81 4.34 -7.33
C VAL A 103 -17.60 2.84 -7.28
N VAL A 104 -16.90 2.26 -8.27
CA VAL A 104 -16.61 0.82 -8.33
C VAL A 104 -15.85 0.36 -7.10
N ASN A 105 -14.79 1.08 -6.71
CA ASN A 105 -14.04 0.75 -5.50
C ASN A 105 -14.92 0.83 -4.25
N ALA A 106 -15.77 1.87 -4.12
CA ALA A 106 -16.69 2.00 -2.98
C ALA A 106 -17.70 0.84 -2.91
N VAL A 107 -18.27 0.43 -4.04
CA VAL A 107 -19.17 -0.74 -4.13
C VAL A 107 -18.46 -2.00 -3.68
N PHE A 108 -17.25 -2.27 -4.18
CA PHE A 108 -16.51 -3.47 -3.79
C PHE A 108 -16.03 -3.44 -2.35
N ILE A 109 -15.79 -2.26 -1.76
CA ILE A 109 -15.53 -2.17 -0.31
C ILE A 109 -16.75 -2.61 0.49
N VAL A 110 -17.95 -2.15 0.12
CA VAL A 110 -19.19 -2.59 0.77
C VAL A 110 -19.43 -4.09 0.56
N LEU A 111 -19.22 -4.60 -0.65
CA LEU A 111 -19.37 -6.03 -0.94
C LEU A 111 -18.39 -6.88 -0.11
N HIS A 112 -17.14 -6.45 0.03
CA HIS A 112 -16.15 -7.14 0.85
C HIS A 112 -16.56 -7.14 2.32
N LEU A 113 -17.06 -6.02 2.82
CA LEU A 113 -17.52 -5.90 4.20
C LEU A 113 -18.70 -6.84 4.48
N VAL A 114 -19.67 -6.89 3.56
CA VAL A 114 -20.79 -7.83 3.63
C VAL A 114 -20.29 -9.28 3.54
N GLN A 115 -19.37 -9.57 2.63
CA GLN A 115 -18.78 -10.89 2.46
C GLN A 115 -18.08 -11.36 3.75
N THR A 116 -17.23 -10.52 4.37
CA THR A 116 -16.56 -10.83 5.64
C THR A 116 -17.61 -11.04 6.75
N THR A 117 -18.64 -10.19 6.81
CA THR A 117 -19.67 -10.30 7.87
C THR A 117 -20.46 -11.61 7.77
N LEU A 118 -20.71 -12.09 6.56
CA LEU A 118 -21.47 -13.32 6.34
C LEU A 118 -20.59 -14.57 6.43
N PHE A 119 -19.38 -14.52 5.87
CA PHE A 119 -18.56 -15.71 5.57
C PHE A 119 -17.10 -15.62 6.05
N TYR A 120 -16.71 -14.52 6.71
CA TYR A 120 -15.38 -14.22 7.27
C TYR A 120 -14.22 -14.00 6.33
N ASP A 121 -14.20 -14.58 5.12
CA ASP A 121 -13.15 -14.42 4.09
C ASP A 121 -12.06 -15.52 4.06
N ALA A 122 -11.48 -15.74 2.87
CA ALA A 122 -10.68 -16.88 2.49
C ALA A 122 -9.54 -16.65 1.47
N LEU A 123 -9.22 -15.45 0.96
CA LEU A 123 -8.10 -15.37 -0.01
C LEU A 123 -6.77 -15.81 0.60
N ALA A 124 -6.51 -15.38 1.83
CA ALA A 124 -5.37 -15.86 2.62
C ALA A 124 -5.44 -17.37 2.95
N GLN A 125 -6.60 -18.01 2.87
CA GLN A 125 -6.71 -19.47 3.05
C GLN A 125 -5.97 -20.22 1.96
N PHE A 126 -6.04 -19.70 0.73
CA PHE A 126 -5.50 -20.35 -0.46
C PHE A 126 -4.18 -19.77 -0.94
N THR A 127 -3.73 -18.67 -0.33
CA THR A 127 -2.51 -17.99 -0.76
C THR A 127 -1.57 -17.72 0.42
N PRO A 128 -0.25 -17.90 0.23
CA PRO A 128 0.71 -17.57 1.27
C PRO A 128 0.76 -16.07 1.58
N VAL A 129 1.03 -15.72 2.85
CA VAL A 129 1.14 -14.33 3.31
C VAL A 129 2.21 -13.52 2.57
N TRP A 130 3.29 -14.18 2.14
CA TRP A 130 4.37 -13.54 1.39
C TRP A 130 3.93 -13.04 0.01
N ASN A 131 2.87 -13.59 -0.60
CA ASN A 131 2.37 -13.10 -1.87
C ASN A 131 1.78 -11.69 -1.71
N SER A 132 1.01 -11.46 -0.64
CA SER A 132 0.44 -10.14 -0.33
C SER A 132 1.57 -9.14 -0.02
N GLN A 133 2.49 -9.51 0.88
CA GLN A 133 3.64 -8.67 1.23
C GLN A 133 4.52 -8.34 0.02
N GLY A 134 4.86 -9.34 -0.80
CA GLY A 134 5.66 -9.18 -2.01
C GLY A 134 5.02 -8.23 -3.03
N SER A 135 3.69 -8.30 -3.18
CA SER A 135 2.96 -7.39 -4.09
C SER A 135 3.16 -5.92 -3.70
N VAL A 136 3.07 -5.61 -2.39
CA VAL A 136 3.26 -4.27 -1.83
C VAL A 136 4.72 -3.83 -1.92
N ILE A 137 5.68 -4.72 -1.64
CA ILE A 137 7.12 -4.42 -1.77
C ILE A 137 7.45 -3.95 -3.19
N VAL A 138 7.01 -4.70 -4.21
CA VAL A 138 7.25 -4.31 -5.61
C VAL A 138 6.52 -3.01 -5.96
N MET A 139 5.30 -2.79 -5.46
CA MET A 139 4.61 -1.50 -5.63
C MET A 139 5.46 -0.34 -5.08
N LEU A 140 5.98 -0.45 -3.85
CA LEU A 140 6.84 0.57 -3.24
C LEU A 140 8.12 0.79 -4.07
N VAL A 141 8.74 -0.27 -4.57
CA VAL A 141 9.92 -0.20 -5.45
C VAL A 141 9.59 0.53 -6.75
N MET A 142 8.46 0.24 -7.39
CA MET A 142 8.00 0.96 -8.58
C MET A 142 7.80 2.45 -8.28
N ILE A 143 7.21 2.80 -7.14
CA ILE A 143 7.02 4.19 -6.71
C ILE A 143 8.37 4.90 -6.52
N LEU A 144 9.37 4.25 -5.91
CA LEU A 144 10.73 4.79 -5.78
C LEU A 144 11.35 5.09 -7.16
N ILE A 145 11.23 4.17 -8.12
CA ILE A 145 11.71 4.37 -9.50
C ILE A 145 10.99 5.55 -10.15
N LEU A 146 9.66 5.61 -10.06
CA LEU A 146 8.84 6.66 -10.67
C LEU A 146 9.12 8.05 -10.08
N LEU A 147 9.38 8.15 -8.79
CA LEU A 147 9.60 9.42 -8.08
C LEU A 147 11.06 9.87 -8.02
N ASN A 148 12.02 9.03 -8.41
CA ASN A 148 13.44 9.39 -8.43
C ASN A 148 13.71 10.71 -9.17
N ASN A 149 13.06 10.95 -10.31
CA ASN A 149 13.22 12.21 -11.06
C ASN A 149 12.65 13.46 -10.37
N ARG A 150 11.79 13.29 -9.37
CA ARG A 150 11.10 14.37 -8.66
C ARG A 150 11.72 14.70 -7.30
N ARG A 151 12.21 13.68 -6.58
CA ARG A 151 12.73 13.84 -5.21
C ARG A 151 14.10 13.20 -4.97
N GLY A 152 14.68 12.53 -5.96
CA GLY A 152 15.87 11.72 -5.80
C GLY A 152 15.60 10.37 -5.13
N LEU A 153 16.65 9.56 -4.99
CA LEU A 153 16.62 8.30 -4.26
C LEU A 153 17.33 8.40 -2.91
N PHE A 154 18.41 9.21 -2.83
CA PHE A 154 19.20 9.39 -1.62
C PHE A 154 19.50 10.86 -1.36
N PHE A 155 19.01 11.39 -0.24
CA PHE A 155 19.29 12.74 0.22
C PHE A 155 18.97 13.84 -0.82
N GLY A 156 17.88 13.66 -1.57
CA GLY A 156 17.50 14.55 -2.67
C GLY A 156 18.27 14.34 -3.98
N LYS A 157 19.29 13.48 -4.00
CA LYS A 157 20.10 13.19 -5.19
C LYS A 157 19.38 12.19 -6.09
N LYS A 158 19.28 12.53 -7.37
CA LYS A 158 18.72 11.68 -8.42
C LYS A 158 19.76 10.63 -8.83
N VAL A 159 19.31 9.40 -9.03
CA VAL A 159 20.16 8.30 -9.51
C VAL A 159 19.91 8.10 -11.01
N ALA A 160 20.96 7.91 -11.79
CA ALA A 160 20.83 7.58 -13.21
C ALA A 160 20.36 6.12 -13.36
N LEU A 161 19.08 5.94 -13.65
CA LEU A 161 18.47 4.62 -13.88
C LEU A 161 18.34 4.34 -15.38
N PRO A 162 18.43 3.08 -15.83
CA PRO A 162 18.40 2.73 -17.25
C PRO A 162 17.06 3.13 -17.90
N PRO A 163 17.04 3.96 -18.96
CA PRO A 163 15.82 4.61 -19.45
C PRO A 163 14.71 3.66 -19.93
N LEU A 164 15.06 2.53 -20.57
CA LEU A 164 14.06 1.58 -21.06
C LEU A 164 13.41 0.82 -19.89
N GLY A 165 14.18 0.44 -18.86
CA GLY A 165 13.65 -0.11 -17.61
C GLY A 165 12.67 0.84 -16.92
N VAL A 166 13.04 2.12 -16.78
CA VAL A 166 12.16 3.17 -16.21
C VAL A 166 10.90 3.35 -17.07
N SER A 167 11.03 3.38 -18.40
CA SER A 167 9.88 3.51 -19.31
C SER A 167 8.90 2.34 -19.17
N LEU A 168 9.39 1.11 -18.99
CA LEU A 168 8.54 -0.05 -18.77
C LEU A 168 7.77 0.08 -17.45
N VAL A 169 8.43 0.48 -16.35
CA VAL A 169 7.75 0.78 -15.07
C VAL A 169 6.67 1.85 -15.28
N GLN A 170 6.96 2.94 -15.99
CA GLN A 170 5.98 3.99 -16.29
C GLN A 170 4.77 3.47 -17.10
N LYS A 171 4.97 2.53 -18.02
CA LYS A 171 3.89 1.97 -18.86
C LYS A 171 3.03 0.95 -18.11
N THR A 172 3.61 0.22 -17.15
CA THR A 172 2.95 -0.92 -16.48
C THR A 172 2.48 -0.63 -15.06
N HIS A 173 3.01 0.40 -14.38
CA HIS A 173 2.72 0.66 -12.97
C HIS A 173 1.23 0.70 -12.66
N GLY A 174 0.41 1.34 -13.50
CA GLY A 174 -1.03 1.43 -13.27
C GLY A 174 -1.70 0.06 -13.12
N PHE A 175 -1.30 -0.94 -13.91
CA PHE A 175 -1.86 -2.29 -13.83
C PHE A 175 -1.33 -3.08 -12.64
N TYR A 176 0.00 -3.05 -12.44
CA TYR A 176 0.63 -3.80 -11.34
C TYR A 176 0.21 -3.26 -9.97
N ILE A 177 0.26 -1.94 -9.78
CA ILE A 177 -0.11 -1.29 -8.52
C ILE A 177 -1.60 -1.50 -8.25
N ALA A 178 -2.47 -1.41 -9.27
CA ALA A 178 -3.87 -1.74 -9.11
C ALA A 178 -4.09 -3.18 -8.65
N TRP A 179 -3.34 -4.12 -9.22
CA TRP A 179 -3.37 -5.51 -8.79
C TRP A 179 -2.89 -5.69 -7.35
N ALA A 180 -1.74 -5.13 -6.98
CA ALA A 180 -1.21 -5.23 -5.63
C ALA A 180 -2.19 -4.68 -4.58
N VAL A 181 -2.80 -3.51 -4.85
CA VAL A 181 -3.77 -2.89 -3.94
C VAL A 181 -5.06 -3.70 -3.84
N VAL A 182 -5.66 -4.10 -4.95
CA VAL A 182 -6.91 -4.89 -4.95
C VAL A 182 -6.68 -6.28 -4.38
N TYR A 183 -5.56 -6.92 -4.70
CA TYR A 183 -5.20 -8.22 -4.14
C TYR A 183 -5.01 -8.14 -2.62
N THR A 184 -4.23 -7.18 -2.13
CA THR A 184 -4.04 -6.98 -0.68
C THR A 184 -5.34 -6.61 0.02
N PHE A 185 -6.20 -5.82 -0.64
CA PHE A 185 -7.52 -5.45 -0.13
C PHE A 185 -8.36 -6.69 0.18
N TRP A 186 -8.51 -7.60 -0.79
CA TRP A 186 -9.25 -8.85 -0.61
C TRP A 186 -8.47 -9.93 0.14
N PHE A 187 -7.15 -9.79 0.35
CA PHE A 187 -6.37 -10.82 1.04
C PHE A 187 -6.77 -10.95 2.50
N HIS A 188 -7.14 -9.84 3.14
CA HIS A 188 -7.44 -9.77 4.56
C HIS A 188 -8.94 -9.76 4.82
N PRO A 189 -9.44 -10.53 5.82
CA PRO A 189 -10.80 -10.33 6.32
C PRO A 189 -10.95 -8.92 6.89
N MET A 190 -12.13 -8.33 6.76
CA MET A 190 -12.46 -7.01 7.30
C MET A 190 -12.64 -7.01 8.83
N GLU A 191 -11.55 -7.30 9.54
CA GLU A 191 -11.45 -7.35 11.00
C GLU A 191 -11.37 -5.98 11.67
N GLY A 192 -11.80 -5.91 12.94
CA GLY A 192 -11.95 -4.65 13.67
C GLY A 192 -10.84 -4.29 14.64
N ASN A 193 -9.75 -5.07 14.69
CA ASN A 193 -8.58 -4.67 15.48
C ASN A 193 -7.85 -3.48 14.82
N LEU A 194 -7.09 -2.73 15.62
CA LEU A 194 -6.45 -1.49 15.17
C LEU A 194 -5.53 -1.68 13.96
N GLY A 195 -4.85 -2.83 13.85
CA GLY A 195 -4.00 -3.16 12.70
C GLY A 195 -4.79 -3.24 11.39
N HIS A 196 -5.94 -3.92 11.41
CA HIS A 196 -6.82 -4.03 10.26
C HIS A 196 -7.50 -2.69 9.95
N LEU A 197 -8.01 -1.97 10.95
CA LEU A 197 -8.66 -0.67 10.72
C LEU A 197 -7.71 0.34 10.06
N LEU A 198 -6.46 0.44 10.52
CA LEU A 198 -5.44 1.27 9.87
C LEU A 198 -5.10 0.75 8.47
N GLY A 199 -5.03 -0.57 8.29
CA GLY A 199 -4.76 -1.19 6.98
C GLY A 199 -5.85 -0.91 5.96
N PHE A 200 -7.12 -1.08 6.32
CA PHE A 200 -8.25 -0.79 5.45
C PHE A 200 -8.39 0.69 5.17
N LEU A 201 -8.26 1.55 6.19
CA LEU A 201 -8.20 3.00 5.95
C LEU A 201 -7.12 3.32 4.93
N TYR A 202 -5.91 2.78 5.10
CA TYR A 202 -4.81 2.99 4.17
C TYR A 202 -5.12 2.51 2.75
N ILE A 203 -5.64 1.30 2.61
CA ILE A 203 -6.03 0.73 1.31
C ILE A 203 -7.14 1.57 0.66
N PHE A 204 -8.10 2.11 1.40
CA PHE A 204 -9.13 3.01 0.85
C PHE A 204 -8.50 4.29 0.30
N LEU A 205 -7.46 4.83 0.96
CA LEU A 205 -6.69 5.96 0.45
C LEU A 205 -5.87 5.57 -0.80
N LEU A 206 -5.30 4.36 -0.86
CA LEU A 206 -4.60 3.85 -2.05
C LEU A 206 -5.55 3.62 -3.23
N LEU A 207 -6.74 3.07 -2.99
CA LEU A 207 -7.81 2.94 -3.99
C LEU A 207 -8.26 4.33 -4.48
N THR A 208 -8.32 5.33 -3.60
CA THR A 208 -8.57 6.72 -3.99
C THR A 208 -7.44 7.26 -4.88
N GLN A 209 -6.18 7.03 -4.52
CA GLN A 209 -5.00 7.42 -5.31
C GLN A 209 -5.02 6.77 -6.71
N LEU A 210 -5.43 5.50 -6.80
CA LEU A 210 -5.64 4.77 -8.04
C LEU A 210 -6.76 5.40 -8.87
N SER A 211 -7.93 5.65 -8.27
CA SER A 211 -9.08 6.23 -8.96
C SER A 211 -8.82 7.62 -9.51
N LEU A 212 -7.89 8.35 -8.92
CA LEU A 212 -7.49 9.69 -9.35
C LEU A 212 -6.37 9.70 -10.41
N ALA A 213 -6.00 8.55 -10.98
CA ALA A 213 -4.99 8.46 -12.03
C ALA A 213 -5.22 9.48 -13.17
N ARG A 214 -4.11 10.01 -13.73
CA ARG A 214 -4.10 11.08 -14.75
C ARG A 214 -4.70 12.43 -14.31
N THR A 215 -4.94 12.63 -13.02
CA THR A 215 -5.29 13.96 -12.47
C THR A 215 -4.08 14.64 -11.84
N ASN A 216 -4.19 15.93 -11.57
CA ASN A 216 -3.15 16.66 -10.83
C ASN A 216 -2.99 16.19 -9.38
N TRP A 217 -3.97 15.50 -8.80
CA TRP A 217 -3.87 14.96 -7.44
C TRP A 217 -3.04 13.68 -7.39
N HIS A 218 -3.18 12.80 -8.39
CA HIS A 218 -2.40 11.57 -8.47
C HIS A 218 -0.89 11.84 -8.55
N LEU A 219 -0.49 13.01 -9.06
CA LEU A 219 0.89 13.48 -9.12
C LEU A 219 1.25 14.42 -7.96
N ASN A 220 0.41 14.60 -6.95
CA ASN A 220 0.70 15.47 -5.82
C ASN A 220 1.72 14.79 -4.89
N ILE A 221 2.93 15.36 -4.83
CA ILE A 221 4.03 14.77 -4.06
C ILE A 221 3.74 14.72 -2.56
N LYS A 222 3.04 15.71 -2.00
CA LYS A 222 2.66 15.72 -0.58
C LYS A 222 1.70 14.58 -0.25
N TRP A 223 0.74 14.36 -1.14
CA TRP A 223 -0.22 13.26 -1.01
C TRP A 223 0.46 11.89 -1.14
N ILE A 224 1.33 11.71 -2.13
CA ILE A 224 2.06 10.43 -2.28
C ILE A 224 2.95 10.18 -1.05
N THR A 225 3.67 11.20 -0.58
CA THR A 225 4.50 11.06 0.63
C THR A 225 3.67 10.75 1.88
N LEU A 226 2.47 11.32 2.02
CA LEU A 226 1.54 10.92 3.10
C LEU A 226 1.23 9.42 3.03
N LEU A 227 0.89 8.90 1.85
CA LEU A 227 0.58 7.49 1.65
C LEU A 227 1.79 6.59 1.93
N GLU A 228 3.00 7.02 1.58
CA GLU A 228 4.21 6.24 1.83
C GLU A 228 4.58 6.20 3.32
N VAL A 229 4.40 7.31 4.04
CA VAL A 229 4.66 7.39 5.49
C VAL A 229 3.61 6.61 6.27
N PHE A 230 2.37 6.53 5.78
CA PHE A 230 1.29 5.77 6.45
C PHE A 230 1.69 4.31 6.71
N VAL A 231 2.46 3.69 5.80
CA VAL A 231 2.94 2.31 5.95
C VAL A 231 3.76 2.11 7.22
N ALA A 232 4.53 3.11 7.65
CA ALA A 232 5.32 3.05 8.89
C ALA A 232 4.42 2.83 10.11
N PHE A 233 3.29 3.54 10.18
CA PHE A 233 2.33 3.41 11.28
C PHE A 233 1.57 2.10 11.21
N HIS A 234 1.01 1.76 10.04
CA HIS A 234 0.25 0.53 9.88
C HIS A 234 1.11 -0.71 10.18
N GLY A 235 2.29 -0.82 9.58
CA GLY A 235 3.19 -1.97 9.78
C GLY A 235 3.66 -2.10 11.24
N ALA A 236 3.95 -0.97 11.91
CA ALA A 236 4.32 -0.99 13.31
C ALA A 236 3.19 -1.49 14.20
N VAL A 237 1.96 -1.01 14.01
CA VAL A 237 0.79 -1.45 14.78
C VAL A 237 0.50 -2.94 14.56
N VAL A 238 0.58 -3.43 13.32
CA VAL A 238 0.41 -4.87 13.02
C VAL A 238 1.43 -5.70 13.79
N ALA A 239 2.71 -5.31 13.77
CA ALA A 239 3.76 -6.02 14.49
C ALA A 239 3.60 -5.93 16.02
N ILE A 240 3.09 -4.80 16.54
CA ILE A 240 2.77 -4.65 17.96
C ILE A 240 1.68 -5.63 18.37
N LEU A 241 0.58 -5.69 17.62
CA LEU A 241 -0.54 -6.59 17.90
C LEU A 241 -0.16 -8.07 17.74
N ALA A 242 0.74 -8.37 16.80
CA ALA A 242 1.30 -9.71 16.62
C ALA A 242 2.28 -10.11 17.75
N LYS A 243 2.68 -9.18 18.63
CA LYS A 243 3.62 -9.41 19.75
C LYS A 243 4.93 -10.09 19.33
N ASN A 244 5.38 -9.86 18.10
CA ASN A 244 6.55 -10.52 17.53
C ASN A 244 7.86 -9.73 17.72
N GLY A 245 7.81 -8.58 18.38
CA GLY A 245 8.97 -7.72 18.61
C GLY A 245 9.50 -6.99 17.37
N MET A 246 8.89 -7.15 16.20
CA MET A 246 9.38 -6.61 14.91
C MET A 246 8.90 -5.19 14.61
N TRP A 247 8.12 -4.57 15.49
CA TRP A 247 7.63 -3.21 15.28
C TRP A 247 8.73 -2.16 14.99
N PRO A 248 9.97 -2.25 15.55
CA PRO A 248 11.03 -1.30 15.24
C PRO A 248 11.49 -1.42 13.78
N MET A 249 11.53 -2.64 13.22
CA MET A 249 11.83 -2.86 11.80
C MET A 249 10.85 -2.07 10.92
N PHE A 250 9.55 -2.20 11.18
CA PHE A 250 8.52 -1.53 10.39
C PHE A 250 8.54 -0.01 10.60
N PHE A 251 8.48 0.46 11.86
CA PHE A 251 8.43 1.88 12.15
C PHE A 251 9.71 2.60 11.69
N PHE A 252 10.86 2.22 12.25
CA PHE A 252 12.12 2.91 11.94
C PHE A 252 12.61 2.61 10.53
N GLY A 253 12.39 1.41 9.99
CA GLY A 253 12.75 1.09 8.61
C GLY A 253 12.00 1.95 7.59
N PHE A 254 10.67 2.10 7.71
CA PHE A 254 9.92 2.99 6.82
C PHE A 254 10.19 4.48 7.11
N MET A 255 10.41 4.87 8.36
CA MET A 255 10.84 6.24 8.67
C MET A 255 12.22 6.56 8.11
N MET A 256 13.14 5.58 8.05
CA MET A 256 14.42 5.74 7.36
C MET A 256 14.21 5.97 5.86
N MET A 257 13.24 5.30 5.21
CA MET A 257 12.86 5.61 3.82
C MET A 257 12.33 7.04 3.68
N PHE A 258 11.55 7.52 4.64
CA PHE A 258 11.10 8.91 4.65
C PHE A 258 12.27 9.88 4.74
N ILE A 259 13.18 9.65 5.68
CA ILE A 259 14.34 10.50 5.96
C ILE A 259 15.32 10.49 4.80
N VAL A 260 15.65 9.34 4.23
CA VAL A 260 16.68 9.24 3.19
C VAL A 260 16.12 9.62 1.82
N THR A 261 14.84 9.35 1.53
CA THR A 261 14.26 9.57 0.20
C THR A 261 13.09 10.54 0.19
N GLN A 262 12.01 10.23 0.92
CA GLN A 262 10.70 10.79 0.59
C GLN A 262 10.58 12.26 0.96
N MET A 263 11.18 12.69 2.09
CA MET A 263 11.05 14.04 2.63
C MET A 263 11.61 15.12 1.70
N TYR A 264 12.61 14.81 0.88
CA TYR A 264 13.23 15.77 -0.05
C TYR A 264 12.30 16.19 -1.21
N GLY A 265 11.21 15.46 -1.42
CA GLY A 265 10.15 15.86 -2.36
C GLY A 265 9.20 16.92 -1.80
N VAL A 266 9.20 17.13 -0.48
CA VAL A 266 8.19 17.93 0.24
C VAL A 266 8.77 19.02 1.13
N ILE A 267 9.92 18.78 1.78
CA ILE A 267 10.58 19.69 2.70
C ILE A 267 11.84 20.24 2.05
N LYS A 268 11.97 21.59 2.05
CA LYS A 268 13.15 22.30 1.54
C LYS A 268 13.98 22.97 2.64
N ASN A 269 13.37 23.24 3.79
CA ASN A 269 14.05 23.90 4.90
C ASN A 269 15.06 22.94 5.54
N ARG A 270 16.35 23.30 5.50
CA ARG A 270 17.45 22.49 6.03
C ARG A 270 17.38 22.31 7.55
N ILE A 271 16.89 23.32 8.28
CA ILE A 271 16.71 23.25 9.73
C ILE A 271 15.59 22.25 10.06
N ALA A 272 14.48 22.28 9.31
CA ALA A 272 13.40 21.30 9.48
C ALA A 272 13.87 19.87 9.17
N ILE A 273 14.67 19.70 8.11
CA ILE A 273 15.31 18.42 7.77
C ILE A 273 16.22 17.94 8.91
N ALA A 274 17.11 18.81 9.41
CA ALA A 274 18.01 18.47 10.51
C ALA A 274 17.24 18.12 11.79
N GLY A 275 16.16 18.87 12.09
CA GLY A 275 15.27 18.58 13.21
C GLY A 275 14.62 17.20 13.11
N ILE A 276 14.08 16.85 11.94
CA ILE A 276 13.48 15.51 11.69
C ILE A 276 14.52 14.40 11.87
N ILE A 277 15.73 14.59 11.31
CA ILE A 277 16.83 13.61 11.45
C ILE A 277 17.22 13.47 12.92
N ALA A 278 17.37 14.58 13.65
CA ALA A 278 17.70 14.57 15.07
C ALA A 278 16.61 13.90 15.92
N SER A 279 15.33 14.18 15.64
CA SER A 279 14.19 13.52 16.31
C SER A 279 14.17 12.02 16.05
N TYR A 280 14.43 11.59 14.81
CA TYR A 280 14.55 10.18 14.48
C TYR A 280 15.71 9.53 15.23
N ALA A 281 16.90 10.14 15.22
CA ALA A 281 18.06 9.63 15.92
C ALA A 281 17.79 9.52 17.43
N ALA A 282 17.23 10.56 18.04
CA ALA A 282 16.84 10.54 19.46
C ALA A 282 15.85 9.42 19.76
N LEU A 283 14.83 9.23 18.93
CA LEU A 283 13.84 8.17 19.12
C LEU A 283 14.44 6.77 18.97
N VAL A 284 15.38 6.57 18.04
CA VAL A 284 16.16 5.33 17.92
C VAL A 284 16.98 5.11 19.19
N LEU A 285 17.76 6.11 19.65
CA LEU A 285 18.59 6.00 20.85
C LEU A 285 17.75 5.64 22.09
N VAL A 286 16.63 6.33 22.30
CA VAL A 286 15.71 6.08 23.42
C VAL A 286 15.11 4.67 23.32
N THR A 287 14.69 4.23 22.14
CA THR A 287 14.10 2.89 21.98
C THR A 287 15.12 1.79 22.22
N TYR A 288 16.30 1.87 21.58
CA TYR A 288 17.30 0.81 21.60
C TYR A 288 18.19 0.81 22.86
N SER A 289 18.22 1.91 23.62
CA SER A 289 18.79 1.91 24.98
C SER A 289 18.03 1.02 25.97
N GLY A 290 16.82 0.58 25.61
CA GLY A 290 15.93 -0.17 26.49
C GLY A 290 15.13 0.71 27.45
N ALA A 291 15.16 2.04 27.30
CA ALA A 291 14.30 2.93 28.09
C ALA A 291 12.80 2.64 27.87
N LEU A 292 12.43 2.13 26.69
CA LEU A 292 11.05 1.76 26.33
C LEU A 292 10.80 0.24 26.39
N LYS A 293 11.72 -0.52 27.02
CA LYS A 293 11.85 -2.00 27.02
C LYS A 293 10.58 -2.79 26.69
N THR A 294 9.53 -2.65 27.50
CA THR A 294 8.30 -3.46 27.39
C THR A 294 7.08 -2.66 26.95
N LEU A 295 7.23 -1.36 26.65
CA LEU A 295 6.13 -0.40 26.54
C LEU A 295 5.05 -0.80 25.53
N PHE A 296 5.41 -1.50 24.45
CA PHE A 296 4.47 -1.82 23.36
C PHE A 296 4.17 -3.32 23.17
N THR A 297 5.17 -4.20 23.31
CA THR A 297 5.01 -5.62 22.91
C THR A 297 5.37 -6.61 23.99
N GLY A 298 5.85 -6.15 25.15
CA GLY A 298 6.47 -7.01 26.16
C GLY A 298 7.80 -7.65 25.72
N THR A 299 8.16 -7.56 24.43
CA THR A 299 9.44 -8.04 23.89
C THR A 299 10.49 -6.94 24.02
N PRO A 300 11.61 -7.18 24.73
CA PRO A 300 12.66 -6.19 24.90
C PRO A 300 13.27 -5.79 23.55
N VAL A 301 13.21 -4.50 23.22
CA VAL A 301 14.00 -3.91 22.14
C VAL A 301 15.30 -3.41 22.74
N GLY A 302 16.43 -3.84 22.18
CA GLY A 302 17.76 -3.48 22.65
C GLY A 302 18.76 -3.39 21.50
N TRP A 303 19.94 -2.84 21.78
CA TRP A 303 21.01 -2.60 20.81
C TRP A 303 21.35 -3.79 19.91
N THR A 304 21.20 -5.02 20.39
CA THR A 304 21.40 -6.23 19.59
C THR A 304 20.50 -6.27 18.34
N SER A 305 19.30 -5.70 18.41
CA SER A 305 18.31 -5.67 17.32
C SER A 305 18.39 -4.42 16.44
N ILE A 306 19.34 -3.49 16.67
CA ILE A 306 19.39 -2.20 15.94
C ILE A 306 19.54 -2.36 14.43
N HIS A 307 20.17 -3.45 13.99
CA HIS A 307 20.36 -3.77 12.58
C HIS A 307 19.03 -3.86 11.81
N GLN A 308 17.91 -4.18 12.48
CA GLN A 308 16.57 -4.30 11.87
C GLN A 308 16.08 -3.00 11.21
N ILE A 309 16.52 -1.83 11.69
CA ILE A 309 16.13 -0.53 11.10
C ILE A 309 16.61 -0.37 9.66
N THR A 310 17.60 -1.17 9.25
CA THR A 310 18.18 -1.10 7.90
C THR A 310 17.55 -2.08 6.92
N TRP A 311 16.81 -3.09 7.38
CA TRP A 311 16.31 -4.17 6.51
C TRP A 311 15.38 -3.66 5.42
N ILE A 312 14.36 -2.87 5.78
CA ILE A 312 13.43 -2.29 4.80
C ILE A 312 14.15 -1.39 3.80
N PRO A 313 14.99 -0.41 4.23
CA PRO A 313 15.78 0.38 3.30
C PRO A 313 16.66 -0.43 2.36
N VAL A 314 17.44 -1.37 2.89
CA VAL A 314 18.35 -2.20 2.10
C VAL A 314 17.57 -3.00 1.06
N ILE A 315 16.48 -3.66 1.45
CA ILE A 315 15.63 -4.43 0.54
C ILE A 315 15.04 -3.55 -0.55
N LEU A 316 14.42 -2.42 -0.19
CA LEU A 316 13.75 -1.56 -1.17
C LEU A 316 14.74 -0.91 -2.14
N TYR A 317 15.87 -0.40 -1.66
CA TYR A 317 16.88 0.18 -2.55
C TYR A 317 17.53 -0.87 -3.45
N LEU A 318 17.86 -2.06 -2.93
CA LEU A 318 18.40 -3.14 -3.74
C LEU A 318 17.41 -3.51 -4.85
N LEU A 319 16.13 -3.69 -4.50
CA LEU A 319 15.09 -4.06 -5.46
C LEU A 319 14.81 -2.98 -6.51
N VAL A 320 15.05 -1.68 -6.22
CA VAL A 320 15.01 -0.62 -7.25
C VAL A 320 15.99 -0.93 -8.38
N PHE A 321 17.22 -1.31 -8.06
CA PHE A 321 18.23 -1.64 -9.06
C PHE A 321 17.93 -2.97 -9.74
N VAL A 322 17.56 -4.01 -8.97
CA VAL A 322 17.22 -5.33 -9.54
C VAL A 322 16.06 -5.21 -10.53
N LEU A 323 14.95 -4.58 -10.13
CA LEU A 323 13.75 -4.50 -10.98
C LEU A 323 14.01 -3.68 -12.24
N VAL A 324 14.66 -2.51 -12.13
CA VAL A 324 14.85 -1.63 -13.28
C VAL A 324 15.82 -2.24 -14.31
N TRP A 325 16.86 -2.95 -13.86
CA TRP A 325 17.80 -3.63 -14.75
C TRP A 325 17.22 -4.92 -15.35
N LEU A 326 16.40 -5.66 -14.60
CA LEU A 326 15.64 -6.79 -15.14
C LEU A 326 14.74 -6.33 -16.28
N LEU A 327 13.96 -5.28 -16.06
CA LEU A 327 13.06 -4.73 -17.08
C LEU A 327 13.84 -4.16 -18.28
N GLN A 328 14.99 -3.53 -18.04
CA GLN A 328 15.90 -3.10 -19.11
C GLN A 328 16.31 -4.29 -20.00
N GLY A 329 16.76 -5.39 -19.40
CA GLY A 329 17.16 -6.60 -20.12
C GLY A 329 16.01 -7.21 -20.92
N VAL A 330 14.84 -7.40 -20.30
CA VAL A 330 13.63 -7.89 -20.98
C VAL A 330 13.25 -6.99 -22.15
N GLY A 331 13.26 -5.67 -21.96
CA GLY A 331 12.94 -4.71 -23.00
C GLY A 331 13.89 -4.78 -24.21
N LEU A 332 15.19 -4.99 -23.98
CA LEU A 332 16.17 -5.16 -25.05
C LEU A 332 15.96 -6.48 -25.81
N LEU A 333 15.66 -7.57 -25.12
CA LEU A 333 15.36 -8.87 -25.75
C LEU A 333 14.13 -8.81 -26.64
N LEU A 334 13.06 -8.13 -26.20
CA LEU A 334 11.84 -7.96 -26.98
C LEU A 334 12.08 -7.11 -28.24
N LYS A 335 12.85 -6.02 -28.13
CA LYS A 335 13.21 -5.20 -29.30
C LYS A 335 14.01 -5.99 -30.34
N ARG A 336 14.97 -6.79 -29.90
CA ARG A 336 15.81 -7.61 -30.80
C ARG A 336 14.99 -8.64 -31.60
N LYS A 337 13.91 -9.16 -31.01
CA LYS A 337 12.98 -10.08 -31.70
C LYS A 337 12.09 -9.38 -32.74
N GLN A 338 11.88 -8.08 -32.64
CA GLN A 338 11.06 -7.31 -33.61
C GLN A 338 11.87 -6.83 -34.81
N THR A 339 13.20 -6.78 -34.66
CA THR A 339 14.15 -6.40 -35.73
C THR A 339 14.67 -7.59 -36.54
N LYS A 340 14.33 -8.81 -36.14
CA LYS A 340 14.52 -10.04 -36.90
C LYS A 340 13.16 -10.45 -37.46
#